data_AF-A0A4R3JJ36-F1
#
_entry.id   AF-A0A4R3JJ36-F1
#
_cell.length_a   1.000
_cell.length_b   1.000
_cell.length_c   1.000
_cell.angle_alpha   90.00
_cell.angle_beta   90.00
_cell.angle_gamma   90.00
#
_symmetry.space_group_name_H-M   'P 1'
#
loop_
_entity.id
_entity.type
_entity.pdbx_description
1 polymer ?
#
loop_
_entity_poly.entity_id
_entity_poly.type
_entity_poly.pdbx_seq_one_letter_code
_entity_poly.pdbx_strand_id
1 'polypeptide(L)'
;MFIEDKRSPYVDFNYYKSSYHGDKLTATNFETAERQAEAYLHAITFGRVRKLEEIPVCVKNAICDMAEVVNRREEEKSNTVSSESNDGYSVTYVAATKEDDYKKELLAKAKMWLSGTGLMYKGWSEKYD
;
A
#
# COMPACT_ATOMS: atom_id res chain seq x y z
N MET A 1 -16.30 0.57 -17.79
CA MET A 1 -16.54 1.91 -17.21
C MET A 1 -15.68 2.01 -15.96
N PHE A 2 -14.68 2.91 -15.95
CA PHE A 2 -13.93 3.18 -14.72
C PHE A 2 -14.87 3.98 -13.82
N ILE A 3 -15.45 3.32 -12.82
CA ILE A 3 -16.29 3.97 -11.82
C ILE A 3 -15.33 4.67 -10.86
N GLU A 4 -15.44 5.99 -10.79
CA GLU A 4 -14.78 6.80 -9.77
C GLU A 4 -15.37 6.42 -8.41
N ASP A 5 -14.53 5.91 -7.49
CA ASP A 5 -14.96 5.60 -6.13
C ASP A 5 -14.91 6.88 -5.30
N LYS A 6 -16.06 7.49 -5.05
CA LYS A 6 -16.19 8.74 -4.29
C LYS A 6 -15.72 8.66 -2.84
N ARG A 7 -15.45 7.45 -2.34
CA ARG A 7 -14.92 7.23 -0.99
C ARG A 7 -13.40 7.22 -0.94
N SER A 8 -12.73 7.15 -2.09
CA SER A 8 -11.27 7.31 -2.19
C SER A 8 -10.89 8.79 -2.01
N PRO A 9 -9.81 9.12 -1.28
CA PRO A 9 -8.96 8.20 -0.52
C PRO A 9 -9.71 7.60 0.68
N TYR A 10 -9.55 6.30 0.90
CA TYR A 10 -10.30 5.62 1.98
C TYR A 10 -9.85 6.01 3.39
N VAL A 11 -8.68 6.63 3.49
CA VAL A 11 -8.04 7.05 4.73
C VAL A 11 -7.51 8.47 4.58
N ASP A 12 -7.80 9.32 5.56
CA ASP A 12 -7.17 10.64 5.68
C ASP A 12 -6.05 10.62 6.75
N PHE A 13 -5.26 11.71 6.79
CA PHE A 13 -4.16 11.81 7.75
C PHE A 13 -4.66 11.81 9.21
N ASN A 14 -5.89 12.29 9.47
CA ASN A 14 -6.47 12.27 10.80
C ASN A 14 -6.73 10.83 11.26
N TYR A 15 -7.31 9.98 10.42
CA TYR A 15 -7.49 8.56 10.71
C TYR A 15 -6.15 7.88 10.96
N TYR A 16 -5.14 8.17 10.12
CA TYR A 16 -3.78 7.63 10.30
C TYR A 16 -3.21 7.95 11.69
N LYS A 17 -3.31 9.21 12.14
CA LYS A 17 -2.78 9.64 13.45
C LYS A 17 -3.65 9.20 14.64
N SER A 18 -4.96 9.35 14.52
CA SER A 18 -5.88 9.27 15.67
C SER A 18 -6.49 7.88 15.85
N SER A 19 -6.80 7.17 14.76
CA SER A 19 -7.50 5.88 14.80
C SER A 19 -6.55 4.70 14.57
N TYR A 20 -5.61 4.85 13.62
CA TYR A 20 -4.58 3.84 13.36
C TYR A 20 -3.37 3.98 14.29
N HIS A 21 -3.18 5.16 14.90
CA HIS A 21 -2.07 5.48 15.81
C HIS A 21 -0.68 5.43 15.15
N GLY A 22 -0.59 5.77 13.86
CA GLY A 22 0.68 5.83 13.14
C GLY A 22 1.51 7.05 13.49
N ASP A 23 2.83 6.91 13.41
CA ASP A 23 3.81 7.94 13.75
C ASP A 23 4.94 8.14 12.73
N LYS A 24 5.01 7.30 11.70
CA LYS A 24 6.09 7.33 10.69
C LYS A 24 5.84 8.28 9.54
N LEU A 25 4.57 8.61 9.24
CA LEU A 25 4.23 9.59 8.19
C LEU A 25 3.96 10.98 8.77
N THR A 26 4.38 11.99 8.01
CA THR A 26 4.04 13.39 8.18
C THR A 26 2.86 13.73 7.27
N ALA A 27 2.17 14.85 7.51
CA ALA A 27 1.08 15.29 6.63
C ALA A 27 1.53 15.46 5.17
N THR A 28 2.79 15.86 4.95
CA THR A 28 3.34 16.12 3.61
C THR A 28 3.60 14.84 2.81
N ASN A 29 4.10 13.77 3.44
CA ASN A 29 4.39 12.51 2.74
C ASN A 29 3.20 11.55 2.71
N PHE A 30 2.21 11.76 3.59
CA PHE A 30 1.05 10.89 3.72
C PHE A 30 0.26 10.72 2.43
N GLU A 31 -0.11 11.82 1.76
CA GLU A 31 -0.98 11.74 0.57
C GLU A 31 -0.37 10.89 -0.56
N THR A 32 0.94 11.02 -0.79
CA THR A 32 1.63 10.24 -1.83
C THR A 32 1.72 8.76 -1.43
N ALA A 33 2.04 8.49 -0.16
CA ALA A 33 2.18 7.13 0.35
C ALA A 33 0.83 6.38 0.38
N GLU A 34 -0.22 7.06 0.81
CA GLU A 34 -1.59 6.57 0.86
C GLU A 34 -2.07 6.18 -0.54
N ARG A 35 -1.91 7.07 -1.54
CA ARG A 35 -2.33 6.78 -2.92
C ARG A 35 -1.66 5.54 -3.51
N GLN A 36 -0.36 5.36 -3.25
CA GLN A 36 0.36 4.16 -3.71
C GLN A 36 -0.10 2.91 -2.97
N ALA A 37 -0.33 3.00 -1.67
CA ALA A 37 -0.84 1.90 -0.86
C ALA A 37 -2.26 1.48 -1.29
N GLU A 38 -3.18 2.43 -1.52
CA GLU A 38 -4.53 2.16 -2.00
C GLU A 38 -4.51 1.51 -3.40
N ALA A 39 -3.67 2.01 -4.30
CA ALA A 39 -3.51 1.41 -5.63
C ALA A 39 -3.03 -0.05 -5.55
N TYR A 40 -2.05 -0.34 -4.69
CA TYR A 40 -1.58 -1.69 -4.47
C TYR A 40 -2.65 -2.58 -3.83
N LEU A 41 -3.39 -2.06 -2.85
CA LEU A 41 -4.52 -2.74 -2.21
C LEU A 41 -5.57 -3.15 -3.24
N HIS A 42 -5.92 -2.27 -4.17
CA HIS A 42 -6.86 -2.58 -5.24
C HIS A 42 -6.34 -3.68 -6.17
N ALA A 43 -5.05 -3.69 -6.49
CA ALA A 43 -4.46 -4.72 -7.33
C ALA A 43 -4.57 -6.11 -6.67
N ILE A 44 -4.24 -6.22 -5.38
CA ILE A 44 -4.25 -7.50 -4.66
C ILE A 44 -5.65 -7.96 -4.20
N THR A 45 -6.64 -7.05 -4.22
CA THR A 45 -8.05 -7.35 -3.92
C THR A 45 -8.92 -7.43 -5.17
N PHE A 46 -8.32 -7.38 -6.37
CA PHE A 46 -9.04 -7.44 -7.65
C PHE A 46 -10.11 -6.35 -7.81
N GLY A 47 -9.90 -5.19 -7.18
CA GLY A 47 -10.86 -4.09 -7.18
C GLY A 47 -12.14 -4.34 -6.36
N ARG A 48 -12.27 -5.47 -5.66
CA ARG A 48 -13.47 -5.83 -4.89
C ARG A 48 -13.84 -4.82 -3.81
N VAL A 49 -12.83 -4.13 -3.25
CA VAL A 49 -13.05 -3.08 -2.25
C VAL A 49 -13.94 -1.95 -2.79
N ARG A 50 -13.86 -1.63 -4.08
CA ARG A 50 -14.69 -0.61 -4.73
C ARG A 50 -16.17 -0.99 -4.77
N LYS A 51 -16.47 -2.28 -4.76
CA LYS A 51 -17.84 -2.82 -4.82
C LYS A 51 -18.51 -2.92 -3.45
N LEU A 52 -17.75 -2.79 -2.35
CA LEU A 52 -18.33 -2.79 -1.01
C LEU A 52 -19.24 -1.58 -0.84
N GLU A 53 -20.21 -1.63 0.06
CA GLU A 53 -21.04 -0.47 0.42
C GLU A 53 -20.29 0.47 1.36
N GLU A 54 -19.61 -0.10 2.35
CA GLU A 54 -18.76 0.61 3.30
C GLU A 54 -17.33 0.05 3.27
N ILE A 55 -16.35 0.91 3.54
CA ILE A 55 -14.95 0.51 3.61
C ILE A 55 -14.63 -0.03 5.01
N PRO A 56 -14.32 -1.33 5.16
CA PRO A 56 -14.06 -1.92 6.47
C PRO A 56 -12.82 -1.33 7.14
N VAL A 57 -12.83 -1.31 8.47
CA VAL A 57 -11.67 -0.85 9.28
C VAL A 57 -10.38 -1.62 8.93
N CYS A 58 -10.47 -2.92 8.65
CA CYS A 58 -9.30 -3.71 8.25
C CYS A 58 -8.69 -3.25 6.92
N VAL A 59 -9.50 -2.74 5.98
CA VAL A 59 -8.99 -2.15 4.73
C VAL A 59 -8.27 -0.84 5.01
N LYS A 60 -8.86 0.03 5.83
CA LYS A 60 -8.24 1.30 6.23
C LYS A 60 -6.90 1.08 6.93
N ASN A 61 -6.84 0.13 7.87
CA ASN A 61 -5.61 -0.20 8.59
C ASN A 61 -4.56 -0.84 7.67
N ALA A 62 -4.97 -1.65 6.69
CA ALA A 62 -4.07 -2.19 5.68
C ALA A 62 -3.40 -1.08 4.86
N ILE A 63 -4.17 -0.07 4.45
CA ILE A 63 -3.65 1.08 3.70
C ILE A 63 -2.64 1.85 4.54
N CYS A 64 -2.94 2.14 5.80
CA CYS A 64 -2.00 2.81 6.71
C CYS A 64 -0.67 2.05 6.84
N ASP A 65 -0.73 0.74 7.11
CA ASP A 65 0.47 -0.09 7.31
C ASP A 65 1.30 -0.20 6.02
N MET A 66 0.63 -0.31 4.86
CA MET A 66 1.30 -0.26 3.57
C MET A 66 1.89 1.11 3.26
N ALA A 67 1.21 2.20 3.62
CA ALA A 67 1.72 3.56 3.41
C ALA A 67 3.02 3.81 4.18
N GLU A 68 3.19 3.21 5.37
CA GLU A 68 4.46 3.26 6.09
C GLU A 68 5.60 2.57 5.34
N VAL A 69 5.31 1.44 4.70
CA VAL A 69 6.28 0.72 3.85
C VAL A 69 6.62 1.54 2.61
N VAL A 70 5.61 2.18 1.98
CA VAL A 70 5.83 3.10 0.84
C VAL A 70 6.74 4.25 1.26
N ASN A 71 6.44 4.92 2.38
CA ASN A 71 7.23 6.07 2.83
C ASN A 71 8.68 5.69 3.11
N ARG A 72 8.91 4.60 3.85
CA ARG A 72 10.27 4.14 4.17
C ARG A 72 11.09 3.85 2.91
N ARG A 73 10.46 3.26 1.89
CA ARG A 73 11.12 3.01 0.61
C ARG A 73 11.54 4.31 -0.10
N GLU A 74 10.68 5.31 -0.11
CA GLU A 74 10.98 6.59 -0.76
C GLU A 74 12.13 7.32 -0.02
N GLU A 75 12.18 7.22 1.31
CA GLU A 75 13.32 7.69 2.11
C GLU A 75 14.62 6.93 1.77
N GLU A 76 14.56 5.60 1.68
CA GLU A 76 15.71 4.76 1.28
C GLU A 76 16.24 5.12 -0.11
N LYS A 77 15.35 5.36 -1.09
CA LYS A 77 15.72 5.79 -2.44
C LYS A 77 16.38 7.17 -2.43
N SER A 78 15.81 8.13 -1.70
CA SER A 78 16.38 9.49 -1.60
C SER A 78 17.79 9.48 -0.99
N ASN A 79 18.00 8.63 0.02
CA ASN A 79 19.32 8.46 0.65
C ASN A 79 20.31 7.74 -0.26
N THR A 80 19.84 6.74 -1.01
CA THR A 80 20.67 5.94 -1.92
C THR A 80 21.16 6.76 -3.12
N VAL A 81 20.29 7.57 -3.74
CA VAL A 81 20.65 8.47 -4.87
C VAL A 81 21.73 9.48 -4.48
N SER A 82 21.79 9.88 -3.21
CA SER A 82 22.84 10.76 -2.70
C SER A 82 24.20 10.06 -2.53
N SER A 83 24.26 8.73 -2.60
CA SER A 83 25.46 7.90 -2.35
C SER A 83 25.95 7.08 -3.56
N GLU A 84 25.13 6.85 -4.59
CA GLU A 84 25.43 5.94 -5.72
C GLU A 84 26.04 6.63 -6.95
N SER A 85 27.06 7.46 -6.76
CA SER A 85 27.96 7.86 -7.86
C SER A 85 29.12 6.85 -7.94
N ASN A 86 29.00 5.77 -8.73
CA ASN A 86 30.06 5.04 -9.48
C ASN A 86 29.79 3.51 -9.57
N ASP A 87 29.90 2.94 -10.78
CA ASP A 87 30.00 1.49 -11.11
C ASP A 87 28.69 0.69 -11.42
N GLY A 88 28.28 0.72 -12.70
CA GLY A 88 26.90 0.47 -13.17
C GLY A 88 26.50 -0.95 -13.63
N TYR A 89 27.25 -2.02 -13.35
CA TYR A 89 26.84 -3.37 -13.79
C TYR A 89 26.21 -4.23 -12.67
N SER A 90 26.64 -4.04 -11.42
CA SER A 90 26.11 -4.73 -10.23
C SER A 90 24.77 -4.16 -9.75
N VAL A 91 24.44 -2.95 -10.19
CA VAL A 91 23.29 -2.16 -9.73
C VAL A 91 21.94 -2.77 -10.17
N THR A 92 21.86 -3.32 -11.39
CA THR A 92 20.59 -3.79 -11.97
C THR A 92 20.00 -5.01 -11.23
N TYR A 93 20.83 -5.98 -10.85
CA TYR A 93 20.38 -7.17 -10.12
C TYR A 93 19.93 -6.83 -8.68
N VAL A 94 20.68 -5.94 -8.02
CA VAL A 94 20.35 -5.45 -6.68
C VAL A 94 19.04 -4.66 -6.70
N ALA A 95 18.82 -3.83 -7.73
CA ALA A 95 17.58 -3.08 -7.90
C ALA A 95 16.36 -4.01 -8.08
N ALA A 96 16.45 -5.05 -8.93
CA ALA A 96 15.37 -6.01 -9.11
C ALA A 96 15.00 -6.76 -7.81
N THR A 97 16.01 -7.17 -7.03
CA THR A 97 15.81 -7.82 -5.73
C THR A 97 15.10 -6.90 -4.73
N LYS A 98 15.54 -5.63 -4.64
CA LYS A 98 14.91 -4.61 -3.79
C LYS A 98 13.44 -4.35 -4.17
N GLU A 99 13.12 -4.36 -5.46
CA GLU A 99 11.73 -4.23 -5.94
C GLU A 99 10.84 -5.40 -5.51
N ASP A 100 11.34 -6.63 -5.62
CA ASP A 100 10.60 -7.82 -5.23
C ASP A 100 10.39 -7.89 -3.71
N ASP A 101 11.40 -7.55 -2.93
CA ASP A 101 11.29 -7.55 -1.47
C ASP A 101 10.32 -6.48 -0.96
N TYR A 102 10.33 -5.29 -1.58
CA TYR A 102 9.31 -4.27 -1.32
C TYR A 102 7.88 -4.77 -1.57
N LYS A 103 7.64 -5.43 -2.72
CA LYS A 103 6.31 -5.98 -3.04
C LYS A 103 5.91 -7.10 -2.08
N LYS A 104 6.84 -7.96 -1.68
CA LYS A 104 6.58 -9.01 -0.68
C LYS A 104 6.17 -8.41 0.66
N GLU A 105 6.82 -7.33 1.08
CA GLU A 105 6.50 -6.66 2.33
C GLU A 105 5.12 -6.00 2.28
N LEU A 106 4.80 -5.25 1.22
CA LEU A 106 3.46 -4.69 1.03
C LEU A 106 2.38 -5.78 1.09
N LEU A 107 2.61 -6.90 0.39
CA LEU A 107 1.69 -8.04 0.41
C LEU A 107 1.57 -8.63 1.82
N ALA A 108 2.66 -8.72 2.58
CA ALA A 108 2.64 -9.21 3.95
C ALA A 108 1.82 -8.28 4.87
N LYS A 109 2.00 -6.96 4.76
CA LYS A 109 1.20 -5.97 5.49
C LYS A 109 -0.28 -6.10 5.16
N ALA A 110 -0.63 -6.13 3.87
CA ALA A 110 -2.02 -6.32 3.47
C ALA A 110 -2.62 -7.63 4.00
N LYS A 111 -1.89 -8.75 3.91
CA LYS A 111 -2.34 -10.04 4.44
C LYS A 111 -2.60 -10.00 5.94
N MET A 112 -1.78 -9.30 6.71
CA MET A 112 -1.95 -9.19 8.16
C MET A 112 -3.34 -8.67 8.54
N TRP A 113 -3.86 -7.72 7.77
CA TRP A 113 -5.16 -7.10 8.03
C TRP A 113 -6.33 -7.76 7.28
N LEU A 114 -6.08 -8.31 6.09
CA LEU A 114 -7.14 -8.81 5.19
C LEU A 114 -7.30 -10.33 5.21
N SER A 115 -6.44 -11.08 5.91
CA SER A 115 -6.59 -12.53 6.05
C SER A 115 -7.94 -12.88 6.69
N GLY A 116 -8.62 -13.90 6.15
CA GLY A 116 -9.94 -14.31 6.62
C GLY A 116 -11.11 -13.46 6.13
N THR A 117 -10.87 -12.31 5.47
CA THR A 117 -11.95 -11.49 4.90
C THR A 117 -12.51 -12.04 3.59
N GLY A 118 -11.69 -12.79 2.83
CA GLY A 118 -12.02 -13.25 1.48
C GLY A 118 -11.73 -12.22 0.37
N LEU A 119 -11.37 -10.97 0.71
CA LEU A 119 -11.10 -9.92 -0.29
C LEU A 119 -9.93 -10.27 -1.22
N MET A 120 -8.91 -10.96 -0.69
CA MET A 120 -7.73 -11.39 -1.44
C MET A 120 -7.87 -12.78 -2.09
N TYR A 121 -9.06 -13.38 -2.04
CA TYR A 121 -9.27 -14.72 -2.60
C TYR A 121 -9.15 -14.70 -4.13
N LYS A 122 -8.32 -15.57 -4.71
CA LYS A 122 -8.07 -15.53 -6.17
C LYS A 122 -9.18 -16.16 -7.01
N GLY A 123 -10.07 -16.95 -6.39
CA GLY A 123 -11.21 -17.55 -7.08
C GLY A 123 -12.46 -16.67 -7.03
N TRP A 124 -13.54 -17.16 -7.62
CA TRP A 124 -14.86 -16.50 -7.58
C TRP A 124 -15.43 -16.51 -6.16
N SER A 125 -16.02 -15.39 -5.75
CA SER A 125 -16.68 -15.23 -4.45
C SER A 125 -18.06 -14.63 -4.65
N GLU A 126 -19.10 -15.38 -4.30
CA GLU A 126 -20.49 -14.90 -4.33
C GLU A 126 -20.71 -13.58 -3.59
N LYS A 127 -19.93 -13.34 -2.52
CA LYS A 127 -20.03 -12.12 -1.72
C LYS A 127 -19.44 -10.88 -2.42
N TYR A 128 -18.48 -11.06 -3.32
CA TYR A 128 -17.66 -9.95 -3.85
C TYR A 128 -17.67 -9.81 -5.37
N ASP A 129 -18.17 -10.81 -6.10
CA ASP A 129 -18.10 -10.85 -7.57
C ASP A 129 -19.44 -10.62 -8.26
#